data_AF-A0A0K8V0S0-F1
#
_entry.id   AF-A0A0K8V0S0-F1
#
_cell.length_a   1.000
_cell.length_b   1.000
_cell.length_c   1.000
_cell.angle_alpha   90.00
_cell.angle_beta   90.00
_cell.angle_gamma   90.00
#
_symmetry.space_group_name_H-M   'P 1'
#
loop_
_entity.id
_entity.type
_entity.pdbx_description
1 polymer ?
#
loop_
_entity_poly.entity_id
_entity_poly.type
_entity_poly.pdbx_seq_one_letter_code
_entity_poly.pdbx_strand_id
1 'polypeptide(L)'
;MRRIVGEIHNETLETIRMKIKNKYLGISIDETTDSFGRYIANVVCGLLDTDPEEAKKHFLVHVAELEKPDHAAIARCFDDAIKLSDPKFDKTRILLFLADAAPYMVKAATALKIFYPKAFNISHSWPPRSMRKDSREQSKSRPINL
;
A
#
# COMPACT_ATOMS: atom_id res chain seq x y z
N MET A 1 10.77 17.09 25.69
CA MET A 1 10.88 16.35 24.41
C MET A 1 9.57 15.79 23.89
N ARG A 2 8.76 15.03 24.66
CA ARG A 2 7.50 14.42 24.15
C ARG A 2 6.48 15.41 23.55
N ARG A 3 6.40 16.65 24.06
CA ARG A 3 5.45 17.68 23.59
C ARG A 3 5.74 18.15 22.16
N ILE A 4 7.02 18.36 21.84
CA ILE A 4 7.49 18.79 20.51
C ILE A 4 7.26 17.70 19.45
N VAL A 5 7.46 16.42 19.81
CA VAL A 5 7.25 15.31 18.86
C VAL A 5 5.79 15.21 18.43
N GLY A 6 4.85 15.39 19.35
CA GLY A 6 3.42 15.40 19.04
C GLY A 6 3.02 16.58 18.14
N GLU A 7 3.55 17.77 18.41
CA GLU A 7 3.30 18.97 17.60
C GLU A 7 3.85 18.80 16.17
N ILE A 8 5.12 18.41 16.02
CA ILE A 8 5.73 18.14 14.71
C ILE A 8 5.01 17.02 13.96
N HIS A 9 4.58 15.97 14.67
CA HIS A 9 3.81 14.89 14.07
C HIS A 9 2.49 15.42 13.48
N ASN A 10 1.75 16.22 14.24
CA ASN A 10 0.48 16.81 13.78
C ASN A 10 0.70 17.79 12.62
N GLU A 11 1.73 18.63 12.67
CA GLU A 11 2.08 19.55 11.58
C GLU A 11 2.47 18.80 10.29
N THR A 12 3.24 17.73 10.42
CA THR A 12 3.63 16.86 9.31
C THR A 12 2.40 16.16 8.73
N LEU A 13 1.52 15.65 9.60
CA LEU A 13 0.28 14.99 9.20
C LEU A 13 -0.64 15.97 8.45
N GLU A 14 -0.75 17.21 8.91
CA GLU A 14 -1.54 18.24 8.24
C GLU A 14 -0.93 18.63 6.89
N THR A 15 0.40 18.67 6.79
CA THR A 15 1.09 18.88 5.52
C THR A 15 0.82 17.75 4.53
N ILE A 16 0.82 16.49 5.00
CA ILE A 16 0.47 15.32 4.18
C ILE A 16 -0.99 15.42 3.74
N ARG A 17 -1.92 15.72 4.65
CA ARG A 17 -3.35 15.97 4.39
C ARG A 17 -3.59 16.96 3.27
N MET A 18 -2.91 18.11 3.33
CA MET A 18 -3.03 19.14 2.29
C MET A 18 -2.54 18.65 0.94
N LYS A 19 -1.46 17.85 0.89
CA LYS A 19 -0.90 17.31 -0.37
C LYS A 19 -1.77 16.22 -0.99
N ILE A 20 -2.37 15.34 -0.17
CA ILE A 20 -3.23 14.25 -0.66
C ILE A 20 -4.65 14.72 -1.02
N LYS A 21 -5.04 15.92 -0.55
CA LYS A 21 -6.39 16.44 -0.74
C LYS A 21 -6.74 16.54 -2.23
N ASN A 22 -7.87 15.93 -2.59
CA ASN A 22 -8.39 15.89 -3.96
C ASN A 22 -7.48 15.23 -5.00
N LYS A 23 -6.52 14.41 -4.58
CA LYS A 23 -5.67 13.60 -5.46
C LYS A 23 -6.11 12.14 -5.43
N TYR A 24 -5.74 11.40 -6.48
CA TYR A 24 -5.85 9.95 -6.48
C TYR A 24 -4.66 9.35 -5.76
N LEU A 25 -4.88 8.25 -5.03
CA LEU A 25 -3.87 7.66 -4.16
C LEU A 25 -3.60 6.21 -4.54
N GLY A 26 -2.32 5.83 -4.39
CA GLY A 26 -1.87 4.45 -4.35
C GLY A 26 -1.37 4.14 -2.94
N ILE A 27 -1.80 3.02 -2.39
CA ILE A 27 -1.39 2.61 -1.04
C ILE A 27 -0.60 1.32 -1.13
N SER A 28 0.56 1.31 -0.48
CA SER A 28 1.38 0.12 -0.29
C SER A 28 1.35 -0.27 1.18
N ILE A 29 1.15 -1.55 1.45
CA ILE A 29 1.30 -2.11 2.78
C ILE A 29 2.39 -3.18 2.76
N ASP A 30 3.25 -3.13 3.77
CA ASP A 30 4.30 -4.12 3.97
C ASP A 30 4.30 -4.56 5.43
N GLU A 31 4.37 -5.86 5.67
CA GLU A 31 4.53 -6.43 7.00
C GLU A 31 5.97 -6.91 7.13
N THR A 32 6.66 -6.44 8.17
CA THR A 32 8.01 -6.87 8.49
C THR A 32 8.03 -7.40 9.91
N THR A 33 8.65 -8.57 10.09
CA THR A 33 8.95 -9.11 11.41
C THR A 33 10.30 -8.58 11.88
N ASP A 34 10.33 -7.89 13.02
CA ASP A 34 11.57 -7.37 13.59
C ASP A 34 12.41 -8.46 14.28
N SER A 35 13.63 -8.12 14.69
CA SER A 35 14.53 -9.05 15.38
C SER A 35 14.00 -9.55 16.75
N PHE A 36 13.00 -8.87 17.31
CA PHE A 36 12.34 -9.24 18.56
C PHE A 36 11.07 -10.07 18.33
N GLY A 37 10.75 -10.42 17.07
CA GLY A 37 9.58 -11.21 16.71
C GLY A 37 8.27 -10.43 16.69
N ARG A 38 8.32 -9.09 16.68
CA ARG A 38 7.13 -8.22 16.54
C ARG A 38 6.81 -8.03 15.07
N TYR A 39 5.53 -8.12 14.73
CA TYR A 39 5.03 -7.88 13.39
C TYR A 39 4.73 -6.39 13.24
N ILE A 40 5.46 -5.69 12.38
CA ILE A 40 5.28 -4.26 12.13
C ILE A 40 4.68 -4.07 10.74
N ALA A 41 3.50 -3.47 10.69
CA ALA A 41 2.85 -3.09 9.45
C ALA A 41 3.15 -1.63 9.10
N ASN A 42 3.73 -1.42 7.93
CA ASN A 42 4.05 -0.12 7.37
C ASN A 42 3.07 0.21 6.26
N VAL A 43 2.41 1.37 6.35
CA VAL A 43 1.47 1.86 5.33
C VAL A 43 2.02 3.11 4.67
N VAL A 44 2.35 2.98 3.40
CA VAL A 44 2.88 4.05 2.56
C VAL A 44 1.82 4.51 1.58
N CYS A 45 1.63 5.82 1.48
CA CYS A 45 0.72 6.46 0.55
C CYS A 45 1.51 7.22 -0.52
N GLY A 46 1.31 6.85 -1.79
CA GLY A 46 1.82 7.57 -2.96
C GLY A 46 0.73 8.38 -3.64
N LEU A 47 1.09 9.51 -4.23
CA LEU A 47 0.21 10.30 -5.08
C LEU A 47 0.18 9.69 -6.49
N LEU A 48 -1.00 9.51 -7.05
CA LEU A 48 -1.21 9.14 -8.45
C LEU A 48 -1.60 10.40 -9.20
N ASP A 49 -0.61 11.04 -9.81
CA ASP A 49 -0.78 12.26 -10.60
C ASP A 49 -0.16 12.09 -11.99
N THR A 50 -0.61 12.90 -12.93
CA THR A 50 -0.01 13.04 -14.26
C THR A 50 1.31 13.80 -14.24
N ASP A 51 1.52 14.65 -13.23
CA ASP A 51 2.79 15.34 -13.02
C ASP A 51 3.83 14.36 -12.43
N PRO A 52 4.96 14.11 -13.12
CA PRO A 52 6.01 13.22 -12.64
C PRO A 52 6.61 13.62 -11.29
N GLU A 53 6.66 14.91 -10.95
CA GLU A 53 7.24 15.36 -9.68
C GLU A 53 6.29 15.11 -8.50
N GLU A 54 4.98 15.23 -8.73
CA GLU A 54 3.97 14.86 -7.73
C GLU A 54 3.88 13.33 -7.59
N ALA A 55 3.96 12.58 -8.69
CA ALA A 55 3.90 11.12 -8.68
C ALA A 55 5.07 10.45 -7.93
N LYS A 56 6.20 11.15 -7.76
CA LYS A 56 7.34 10.68 -6.96
C LYS A 56 7.11 10.80 -5.44
N LYS A 57 6.11 11.57 -5.00
CA LYS A 57 5.89 11.83 -3.57
C LYS A 57 5.19 10.65 -2.91
N HIS A 58 5.88 10.09 -1.91
CA HIS A 58 5.41 9.00 -1.08
C HIS A 58 5.52 9.41 0.40
N PHE A 59 4.54 9.02 1.18
CA PHE A 59 4.44 9.35 2.60
C PHE A 59 4.22 8.09 3.42
N LEU A 60 5.02 7.89 4.47
CA LEU A 60 4.74 6.87 5.48
C LEU A 60 3.65 7.42 6.40
N VAL A 61 2.42 6.92 6.25
CA VAL A 61 1.25 7.48 6.94
C VAL A 61 1.02 6.78 8.27
N HIS A 62 1.23 5.48 8.32
CA HIS A 62 0.95 4.70 9.51
C HIS A 62 1.97 3.58 9.68
N VAL A 63 2.39 3.38 10.93
CA VAL A 63 3.22 2.26 11.37
C VAL A 63 2.55 1.70 12.61
N ALA A 64 2.19 0.42 12.57
CA ALA A 64 1.50 -0.24 13.67
C ALA A 64 2.14 -1.59 13.98
N GLU A 65 2.30 -1.87 15.26
CA GLU A 65 2.61 -3.22 15.73
C GLU A 65 1.32 -4.06 15.70
N LEU A 66 1.43 -5.25 15.11
CA LEU A 66 0.35 -6.22 15.05
C LEU A 66 0.65 -7.36 16.02
N GLU A 67 -0.35 -7.74 16.82
CA GLU A 67 -0.24 -8.92 17.68
C GLU A 67 -0.03 -10.20 16.87
N LYS A 68 -0.67 -10.29 15.69
CA LYS A 68 -0.58 -11.40 14.74
C LYS A 68 -0.72 -10.89 13.30
N PRO A 69 -0.02 -11.49 12.33
CA PRO A 69 -0.12 -11.15 10.91
C PRO A 69 -1.38 -11.76 10.29
N ASP A 70 -2.54 -11.32 10.77
CA ASP A 70 -3.84 -11.78 10.27
C ASP A 70 -4.41 -10.80 9.23
N HIS A 71 -5.14 -11.33 8.25
CA HIS A 71 -5.79 -10.55 7.19
C HIS A 71 -6.71 -9.44 7.75
N ALA A 72 -7.39 -9.69 8.87
CA ALA A 72 -8.25 -8.70 9.51
C ALA A 72 -7.43 -7.59 10.20
N ALA A 73 -6.26 -7.91 10.77
CA ALA A 73 -5.37 -6.93 11.38
C ALA A 73 -4.78 -5.99 10.32
N ILE A 74 -4.37 -6.55 9.19
CA ILE A 74 -3.90 -5.79 8.01
C ILE A 74 -5.00 -4.86 7.48
N ALA A 75 -6.22 -5.36 7.32
CA ALA A 75 -7.34 -4.55 6.84
C ALA A 75 -7.70 -3.40 7.80
N ARG A 76 -7.62 -3.63 9.12
CA ARG A 76 -7.80 -2.57 10.13
C ARG A 76 -6.69 -1.53 10.06
N CYS A 77 -5.43 -1.96 10.03
CA CYS A 77 -4.27 -1.08 9.90
C CYS A 77 -4.38 -0.16 8.66
N PHE A 78 -4.87 -0.72 7.55
CA PHE A 78 -5.14 0.05 6.34
C PHE A 78 -6.25 1.10 6.52
N ASP A 79 -7.37 0.73 7.13
CA ASP A 79 -8.49 1.64 7.37
C ASP A 79 -8.10 2.75 8.37
N ASP A 80 -7.31 2.42 9.39
CA ASP A 80 -6.76 3.38 10.36
C ASP A 80 -5.79 4.37 9.70
N ALA A 81 -4.94 3.90 8.79
CA ALA A 81 -4.06 4.77 8.00
C ALA A 81 -4.86 5.78 7.15
N ILE A 82 -5.96 5.34 6.53
CA ILE A 82 -6.83 6.22 5.73
C ILE A 82 -7.57 7.21 6.62
N LYS A 83 -8.09 6.78 7.76
CA LYS A 83 -8.73 7.69 8.73
C LYS A 83 -7.75 8.74 9.26
N LEU A 84 -6.50 8.35 9.49
CA LEU A 84 -5.46 9.27 9.94
C LEU A 84 -5.12 10.28 8.84
N SER A 85 -5.05 9.83 7.58
CA SER A 85 -4.75 10.69 6.44
C SER A 85 -5.89 11.64 6.09
N ASP A 86 -7.16 11.23 6.13
CA ASP A 86 -8.32 12.14 6.03
C ASP A 86 -9.57 11.44 6.60
N PRO A 87 -10.14 11.91 7.73
CA PRO A 87 -11.32 11.30 8.34
C PRO A 87 -12.56 11.25 7.44
N LYS A 88 -12.64 12.12 6.42
CA LYS A 88 -13.75 12.18 5.45
C LYS A 88 -13.29 11.77 4.06
N PHE A 89 -12.22 10.99 3.98
CA PHE A 89 -11.64 10.60 2.70
C PHE A 89 -12.65 9.87 1.82
N ASP A 90 -12.83 10.35 0.58
CA ASP A 90 -13.57 9.61 -0.42
C ASP A 90 -12.79 8.37 -0.84
N LYS A 91 -13.26 7.21 -0.36
CA LYS A 91 -12.70 5.88 -0.62
C LYS A 91 -12.55 5.56 -2.10
N THR A 92 -13.32 6.21 -2.99
CA THR A 92 -13.24 6.00 -4.43
C THR A 92 -11.98 6.57 -5.08
N ARG A 93 -11.24 7.42 -4.36
CA ARG A 93 -9.96 8.01 -4.84
C ARG A 93 -8.76 7.10 -4.66
N ILE A 94 -8.89 5.98 -3.95
CA ILE A 94 -7.84 4.97 -3.88
C ILE A 94 -7.98 4.09 -5.11
N LEU A 95 -6.99 4.17 -6.01
CA LEU A 95 -7.00 3.44 -7.27
C LEU A 95 -6.02 2.27 -7.28
N LEU A 96 -5.00 2.30 -6.44
CA LEU A 96 -3.96 1.28 -6.43
C LEU A 96 -3.70 0.77 -5.01
N PHE A 97 -3.60 -0.55 -4.90
CA PHE A 97 -3.16 -1.23 -3.70
C PHE A 97 -2.01 -2.19 -4.05
N LEU A 98 -0.93 -2.09 -3.27
CA LEU A 98 0.24 -2.95 -3.38
C LEU A 98 0.49 -3.62 -2.04
N ALA A 99 0.56 -4.95 -2.05
CA ALA A 99 0.96 -5.76 -0.90
C ALA A 99 1.82 -6.93 -1.37
N ASP A 100 2.36 -7.71 -0.45
CA ASP A 100 2.96 -8.99 -0.82
C ASP A 100 1.90 -9.97 -1.38
N ALA A 101 2.37 -11.08 -1.94
CA ALA A 101 1.50 -12.14 -2.47
C ALA A 101 1.28 -13.28 -1.45
N ALA A 102 1.49 -13.05 -0.15
CA ALA A 102 1.21 -14.04 0.87
C ALA A 102 -0.29 -14.30 0.96
N PRO A 103 -0.73 -15.54 1.27
CA PRO A 103 -2.15 -15.89 1.24
C PRO A 103 -3.04 -14.99 2.12
N TYR A 104 -2.53 -14.56 3.27
CA TYR A 104 -3.28 -13.69 4.19
C TYR A 104 -3.35 -12.23 3.69
N MET A 105 -2.32 -11.70 3.02
CA MET A 105 -2.36 -10.37 2.41
C MET A 105 -3.30 -10.33 1.20
N VAL A 106 -3.29 -11.39 0.38
CA VAL A 106 -4.25 -11.54 -0.72
C VAL A 106 -5.69 -11.58 -0.17
N LYS A 107 -5.92 -12.32 0.92
CA LYS A 107 -7.22 -12.36 1.59
C LYS A 107 -7.62 -10.99 2.16
N ALA A 108 -6.69 -10.26 2.77
CA ALA A 108 -6.92 -8.90 3.27
C ALA A 108 -7.30 -7.96 2.12
N ALA A 109 -6.57 -8.01 1.01
CA ALA A 109 -6.82 -7.19 -0.16
C ALA A 109 -8.18 -7.50 -0.81
N THR A 110 -8.58 -8.78 -0.86
CA THR A 110 -9.92 -9.16 -1.34
C THR A 110 -11.01 -8.59 -0.44
N ALA A 111 -10.83 -8.62 0.88
CA ALA A 111 -11.77 -7.99 1.80
C ALA A 111 -11.81 -6.46 1.62
N LEU A 112 -10.65 -5.82 1.46
CA LEU A 112 -10.55 -4.38 1.21
C LEU A 112 -11.21 -3.97 -0.11
N LYS A 113 -11.15 -4.80 -1.14
CA LYS A 113 -11.81 -4.53 -2.44
C LYS A 113 -13.32 -4.31 -2.31
N ILE A 114 -13.97 -4.92 -1.33
CA ILE A 114 -15.41 -4.71 -1.05
C ILE A 114 -15.64 -3.26 -0.58
N PHE A 115 -14.73 -2.70 0.23
CA PHE A 115 -14.81 -1.34 0.76
C PHE A 115 -14.22 -0.28 -0.17
N TYR A 116 -13.29 -0.67 -1.04
CA TYR A 116 -12.58 0.18 -1.99
C TYR A 116 -12.77 -0.36 -3.42
N PRO A 117 -13.98 -0.25 -4.00
CA PRO A 117 -14.35 -0.97 -5.23
C PRO A 117 -13.55 -0.53 -6.47
N LYS A 118 -13.03 0.69 -6.49
CA LYS A 118 -12.19 1.21 -7.58
C LYS A 118 -10.70 0.86 -7.42
N ALA A 119 -10.29 0.31 -6.28
CA ALA A 119 -8.89 -0.02 -6.04
C ALA A 119 -8.47 -1.29 -6.79
N PHE A 120 -7.42 -1.17 -7.59
CA PHE A 120 -6.76 -2.29 -8.26
C PHE A 120 -5.68 -2.86 -7.36
N ASN A 121 -5.66 -4.18 -7.16
CA ASN A 121 -4.62 -4.87 -6.39
C ASN A 121 -3.60 -5.55 -7.30
N ILE A 122 -2.34 -5.12 -7.25
CA ILE A 122 -1.25 -5.70 -8.05
C ILE A 122 -0.94 -7.14 -7.63
N SER A 123 -0.95 -7.46 -6.33
CA SER A 123 -0.52 -8.75 -5.78
C SER A 123 -1.36 -9.93 -6.31
N HIS A 124 -2.65 -9.69 -6.57
CA HIS A 124 -3.58 -10.67 -7.11
C HIS A 124 -3.50 -10.79 -8.65
N SER A 125 -3.04 -9.74 -9.34
CA SER A 125 -2.91 -9.71 -10.80
C SER A 125 -1.63 -10.38 -11.33
N TRP A 126 -0.67 -10.69 -10.44
CA TRP A 126 0.57 -11.34 -10.85
C TRP A 126 0.38 -12.86 -10.99
N PRO A 127 0.77 -13.48 -12.11
CA PRO A 127 0.56 -14.91 -12.31
C PRO A 127 1.21 -15.74 -11.19
N PRO A 128 0.52 -16.81 -10.71
CA PRO A 128 1.05 -17.68 -9.68
C PRO A 128 2.44 -18.20 -10.06
N ARG A 129 3.31 -18.45 -9.07
CA ARG A 129 4.72 -18.83 -9.30
C ARG A 129 4.88 -20.02 -10.26
N SER A 130 3.90 -20.93 -10.29
CA SER A 130 3.81 -22.05 -11.22
C SER A 130 3.70 -21.63 -12.69
N MET A 131 3.06 -20.50 -12.99
CA MET A 131 2.88 -19.95 -14.33
C MET A 131 4.02 -19.02 -14.79
N ARG A 132 5.07 -18.82 -13.97
CA ARG A 132 6.20 -17.93 -14.31
C ARG A 132 7.33 -18.60 -15.11
N LYS A 133 7.30 -19.93 -15.28
CA LYS A 133 8.36 -20.65 -16.01
C LYS A 133 8.25 -20.46 -17.53
N ASP A 134 7.05 -20.27 -18.07
CA ASP A 134 6.83 -20.18 -19.53
C ASP A 134 7.31 -18.87 -20.15
N SER A 135 7.41 -17.79 -19.37
CA SER A 135 7.82 -16.47 -19.87
C SER A 135 9.32 -16.38 -20.22
N ARG A 136 10.16 -17.28 -19.68
CA ARG A 136 11.60 -17.36 -20.03
C ARG A 136 11.88 -18.27 -21.22
N GLU A 137 10.94 -19.12 -21.63
CA GLU A 137 11.06 -19.95 -22.84
C GLU A 137 10.58 -19.20 -24.08
N GLN A 138 9.55 -18.35 -23.97
CA GLN A 138 9.08 -17.52 -25.08
C GLN A 138 10.07 -16.41 -25.51
N SER A 139 11.03 -16.03 -24.66
CA SER A 139 12.08 -15.09 -25.05
C SER A 139 13.25 -15.73 -25.80
N LYS A 140 13.33 -17.07 -25.86
CA LYS A 140 14.40 -17.81 -26.55
C LYS A 140 14.06 -18.21 -27.98
N SER A 141 12.80 -18.02 -28.41
CA SER A 141 12.29 -18.50 -29.70
C SER A 141 12.14 -17.42 -30.78
N ARG A 142 12.69 -16.22 -30.59
CA ARG A 142 12.76 -15.22 -31.66
C ARG A 142 14.10 -15.33 -32.39
N PRO A 143 14.16 -15.86 -33.63
CA PRO A 143 15.38 -15.84 -34.41
C PRO A 143 15.74 -14.37 -34.73
N ILE A 144 17.00 -14.02 -34.50
CA ILE A 144 17.57 -12.76 -34.94
C ILE A 144 17.86 -12.95 -36.44
N ASN A 145 17.06 -12.34 -37.30
CA ASN A 145 17.41 -12.20 -38.71
C ASN A 145 18.51 -11.14 -38.81
N LEU A 146 19.71 -11.57 -39.21
CA LEU A 146 20.83 -10.73 -39.64
C LEU A 146 20.58 -10.20 -41.06
#